data_AF-A0A9P0IIE0-F1
#
_entry.id   AF-A0A9P0IIE0-F1
#
_cell.length_a   1.000
_cell.length_b   1.000
_cell.length_c   1.000
_cell.angle_alpha   90.00
_cell.angle_beta   90.00
_cell.angle_gamma   90.00
#
_symmetry.space_group_name_H-M   'P 1'
#
loop_
_entity.id
_entity.type
_entity.pdbx_description
1 polymer ?
#
loop_
_entity_poly.entity_id
_entity_poly.type
_entity_poly.pdbx_seq_one_letter_code
_entity_poly.pdbx_strand_id
1 'polypeptide(L)'
;MVLAKPGKTNYFHLKIPAFDIKYIEDCFKIKDFPDPTKYLIKNTSPASYTKNDIFDCWLYQNKSWSDLVSISENKNDNHKIISSSTNLISKAKRSNDDFDDIMMSDDQKIKKNTRMPYSHKEEISIVKYIVKNNYAFNVTGVTMWQRMERDRVCKYRTWQSMKQRYVKHIKFDLNSGNHKFPFLSPEELKLLRLGLNIEKIDKEEKDAMKSRFLEQRMHDSDSDSS
;
A
#
# COMPACT_ATOMS: atom_id res chain seq x y z
N MET A 1 14.90 -6.72 -6.32
CA MET A 1 14.96 -6.13 -7.68
C MET A 1 16.30 -6.50 -8.26
N VAL A 2 16.35 -7.02 -9.49
CA VAL A 2 17.60 -7.35 -10.18
C VAL A 2 17.76 -6.36 -11.34
N LEU A 3 18.83 -5.58 -11.33
CA LEU A 3 19.14 -4.59 -12.36
C LEU A 3 20.38 -5.03 -13.13
N ALA A 4 20.35 -4.90 -14.46
CA ALA A 4 21.49 -5.20 -15.30
C ALA A 4 21.50 -4.35 -16.57
N LYS A 5 22.64 -4.34 -17.29
CA LYS A 5 22.71 -3.74 -18.63
C LYS A 5 22.27 -4.79 -19.67
N PRO A 6 21.33 -4.48 -20.58
CA PRO A 6 20.95 -5.38 -21.65
C PRO A 6 22.17 -5.87 -22.44
N GLY A 7 22.21 -7.16 -22.77
CA GLY A 7 23.30 -7.78 -23.53
C GLY A 7 24.61 -8.02 -22.78
N LYS A 8 24.74 -7.57 -21.52
CA LYS A 8 25.95 -7.79 -20.68
C LYS A 8 25.68 -8.69 -19.47
N THR A 9 24.49 -9.29 -19.37
CA THR A 9 24.06 -10.05 -18.21
C THR A 9 23.89 -11.52 -18.54
N ASN A 10 24.48 -12.39 -17.72
CA ASN A 10 24.29 -13.85 -17.77
C ASN A 10 23.22 -14.31 -16.76
N TYR A 11 22.41 -13.37 -16.24
CA TYR A 11 21.40 -13.65 -15.24
C TYR A 11 20.19 -14.37 -15.84
N PHE A 12 19.82 -15.51 -15.27
CA PHE A 12 18.58 -16.23 -15.56
C PHE A 12 17.94 -16.74 -14.27
N HIS A 13 16.64 -16.57 -14.12
CA HIS A 13 15.86 -17.13 -13.03
C HIS A 13 14.42 -17.43 -13.45
N LEU A 14 13.90 -18.60 -13.05
CA LEU A 14 12.59 -19.11 -13.44
C LEU A 14 11.42 -18.15 -13.14
N LYS A 15 11.53 -17.36 -12.06
CA LYS A 15 10.49 -16.46 -11.56
C LYS A 15 10.92 -15.01 -11.28
N ILE A 16 12.18 -14.66 -11.49
CA ILE A 16 12.67 -13.32 -11.11
C ILE A 16 13.30 -12.76 -12.37
N PRO A 17 12.64 -11.81 -13.06
CA PRO A 17 13.24 -11.18 -14.21
C PRO A 17 14.30 -10.17 -13.78
N ALA A 18 15.29 -9.94 -14.65
CA ALA A 18 16.17 -8.78 -14.54
C ALA A 18 15.63 -7.62 -15.38
N PHE A 19 15.97 -6.41 -14.94
CA PHE A 19 15.49 -5.17 -15.52
C PHE A 19 16.65 -4.30 -15.96
N ASP A 20 16.46 -3.54 -17.02
CA ASP A 20 17.43 -2.57 -17.51
C ASP A 20 17.69 -1.51 -16.43
N ILE A 21 18.97 -1.29 -16.13
CA ILE A 21 19.41 -0.24 -15.20
C ILE A 21 18.88 1.16 -15.59
N LYS A 22 18.57 1.36 -16.87
CA LYS A 22 17.92 2.58 -17.38
C LYS A 22 16.61 2.92 -16.67
N TYR A 23 15.91 1.93 -16.09
CA TYR A 23 14.71 2.17 -15.28
C TYR A 23 14.98 3.20 -14.17
N ILE A 24 16.11 3.07 -13.47
CA ILE A 24 16.47 3.96 -12.37
C ILE A 24 16.78 5.36 -12.90
N GLU A 25 17.53 5.46 -14.00
CA GLU A 25 17.84 6.74 -14.64
C GLU A 25 16.56 7.49 -15.04
N ASP A 26 15.60 6.79 -15.62
CA ASP A 26 14.35 7.39 -16.08
C ASP A 26 13.40 7.71 -14.92
N CYS A 27 13.47 6.98 -13.79
CA CYS A 27 12.79 7.39 -12.56
C CYS A 27 13.26 8.78 -12.08
N PHE A 28 14.57 9.04 -12.12
CA PHE A 28 15.13 10.34 -11.72
C PHE A 28 14.74 11.46 -12.68
N LYS A 29 14.76 11.20 -14.00
CA LYS A 29 14.39 12.19 -15.03
C LYS A 29 12.91 12.57 -14.95
N ILE A 30 12.03 11.58 -14.83
CA ILE A 30 10.57 11.78 -14.85
C ILE A 30 10.06 12.22 -13.46
N LYS A 31 10.86 12.04 -12.41
CA LYS A 31 10.47 12.22 -10.99
C LYS A 31 9.23 11.40 -10.64
N ASP A 32 9.11 10.22 -11.25
CA ASP A 32 7.97 9.33 -11.14
C ASP A 32 8.39 7.88 -11.45
N PHE A 33 7.51 6.89 -11.22
CA PHE A 33 7.80 5.49 -11.57
C PHE A 33 7.24 5.17 -12.97
N PRO A 34 8.10 5.05 -14.01
CA PRO A 34 7.67 4.64 -15.34
C PRO A 34 7.17 3.19 -15.30
N ASP A 35 6.51 2.76 -16.39
CA ASP A 35 6.04 1.38 -16.50
C ASP A 35 7.23 0.40 -16.50
N PRO A 36 7.40 -0.42 -15.44
CA PRO A 36 8.57 -1.28 -15.29
C PRO A 36 8.58 -2.44 -16.30
N THR A 37 7.43 -2.80 -16.89
CA THR A 37 7.37 -3.85 -17.92
C THR A 37 8.22 -3.51 -19.15
N LYS A 38 8.39 -2.22 -19.46
CA LYS A 38 9.19 -1.71 -20.58
C LYS A 38 10.70 -1.92 -20.40
N TYR A 39 11.13 -2.22 -19.18
CA TYR A 39 12.53 -2.38 -18.83
C TYR A 39 12.87 -3.85 -18.55
N LEU A 40 11.96 -4.80 -18.81
CA LEU A 40 12.25 -6.23 -18.68
C LEU A 40 13.32 -6.65 -19.68
N ILE A 41 14.40 -7.26 -19.19
CA ILE A 41 15.44 -7.84 -20.05
C ILE A 41 14.96 -9.21 -20.51
N LYS A 42 14.81 -9.38 -21.82
CA LYS A 42 14.43 -10.66 -22.44
C LYS A 42 15.41 -11.77 -22.05
N ASN A 43 14.92 -13.01 -22.04
CA ASN A 43 15.71 -14.21 -21.73
C ASN A 43 16.25 -14.30 -20.29
N THR A 44 15.80 -13.43 -19.38
CA THR A 44 16.20 -13.50 -17.96
C THR A 44 15.19 -14.24 -17.09
N SER A 45 13.95 -14.35 -17.56
CA SER A 45 12.89 -15.17 -16.96
C SER A 45 11.88 -15.58 -18.03
N PRO A 46 11.32 -16.80 -17.97
CA PRO A 46 10.27 -17.25 -18.87
C PRO A 46 8.86 -16.72 -18.48
N ALA A 47 8.70 -16.18 -17.27
CA ALA A 47 7.42 -15.71 -16.78
C ALA A 47 7.10 -14.29 -17.27
N SER A 48 5.84 -14.07 -17.65
CA SER A 48 5.30 -12.74 -17.95
C SER A 48 4.70 -12.11 -16.68
N TYR A 49 4.84 -10.79 -16.56
CA TYR A 49 4.37 -10.02 -15.40
C TYR A 49 3.65 -8.76 -15.83
N THR A 50 2.56 -8.44 -15.15
CA THR A 50 1.91 -7.14 -15.34
C THR A 50 2.65 -6.04 -14.58
N LYS A 51 2.43 -4.78 -14.97
CA LYS A 51 2.91 -3.61 -14.23
C LYS A 51 2.59 -3.67 -12.73
N ASN A 52 1.38 -4.14 -12.40
CA ASN A 52 0.92 -4.21 -11.01
C ASN A 52 1.64 -5.32 -10.23
N ASP A 53 1.91 -6.47 -10.84
CA ASP A 53 2.66 -7.56 -10.20
C ASP A 53 4.07 -7.12 -9.83
N ILE A 54 4.73 -6.40 -10.74
CA ILE A 54 6.09 -5.90 -10.51
C ILE A 54 6.10 -4.88 -9.36
N PHE A 55 5.13 -3.97 -9.31
CA PHE A 55 5.02 -3.01 -8.21
C PHE A 55 4.60 -3.65 -6.88
N ASP A 56 3.78 -4.69 -6.90
CA ASP A 56 3.45 -5.49 -5.72
C ASP A 56 4.71 -6.10 -5.09
N CYS A 57 5.68 -6.52 -5.91
CA CYS A 57 6.97 -7.05 -5.45
C CYS A 57 7.97 -5.96 -5.06
N TRP A 58 8.07 -4.88 -5.82
CA TRP A 58 9.09 -3.85 -5.62
C TRP A 58 8.70 -2.81 -4.57
N LEU A 59 7.54 -2.18 -4.78
CA LEU A 59 7.16 -0.94 -4.12
C LEU A 59 6.27 -1.22 -2.91
N TYR A 60 5.27 -2.07 -3.10
CA TYR A 60 4.29 -2.36 -2.05
C TYR A 60 4.75 -3.49 -1.13
N GLN A 61 5.53 -4.44 -1.65
CA GLN A 61 5.99 -5.63 -0.94
C GLN A 61 4.81 -6.37 -0.28
N ASN A 62 3.76 -6.55 -1.08
CA ASN A 62 2.58 -7.32 -0.71
C ASN A 62 2.72 -8.78 -1.15
N LYS A 63 3.55 -9.04 -2.17
CA LYS A 63 3.80 -10.36 -2.75
C LYS A 63 5.29 -10.57 -2.98
N SER A 64 5.75 -11.80 -2.84
CA SER A 64 7.06 -12.24 -3.32
C SER A 64 6.96 -12.63 -4.80
N TRP A 65 8.10 -12.59 -5.50
CA TRP A 65 8.22 -13.16 -6.85
C TRP A 65 7.80 -14.64 -6.91
N SER A 66 7.95 -15.36 -5.80
CA SER A 66 7.52 -16.76 -5.68
C SER A 66 6.00 -16.94 -5.71
N ASP A 67 5.25 -15.93 -5.25
CA ASP A 67 3.79 -15.97 -5.05
C ASP A 67 3.03 -15.57 -6.33
N LEU A 68 3.72 -15.04 -7.34
CA LEU A 68 3.12 -14.63 -8.59
C LEU A 68 2.80 -15.84 -9.47
N VAL A 69 1.58 -15.90 -9.98
CA VAL A 69 1.14 -16.90 -10.96
C VAL A 69 1.69 -16.47 -12.32
N SER A 70 2.66 -17.21 -12.85
CA SER A 70 3.18 -16.98 -14.20
C SER A 70 2.09 -17.29 -15.22
N ILE A 71 1.71 -16.30 -16.03
CA ILE A 71 0.88 -16.55 -17.22
C ILE A 71 1.81 -17.22 -18.24
N SER A 72 1.70 -18.54 -18.38
CA SER A 72 2.41 -19.27 -19.44
C SER A 72 1.83 -18.87 -20.79
N GLU A 73 2.67 -18.37 -21.70
CA GLU A 73 2.24 -18.12 -23.07
C GLU A 73 1.97 -19.45 -23.78
N ASN A 74 0.73 -19.57 -24.30
CA ASN A 74 0.15 -20.60 -25.18
C ASN A 74 -0.54 -21.81 -24.52
N LYS A 75 -1.88 -21.73 -24.40
CA LYS A 75 -2.83 -22.29 -25.38
C LYS A 75 -4.22 -21.67 -25.17
N ASN A 76 -4.90 -21.37 -26.28
CA ASN A 76 -6.34 -21.11 -26.31
C ASN A 76 -7.06 -22.20 -25.51
N ASP A 77 -7.91 -21.81 -24.57
CA ASP A 77 -9.20 -22.46 -24.33
C ASP A 77 -10.05 -21.62 -23.38
N ASN A 78 -11.28 -21.37 -23.81
CA ASN A 78 -12.35 -20.82 -22.99
C ASN A 78 -12.53 -21.69 -21.74
N HIS A 79 -12.43 -21.16 -20.52
CA HIS A 79 -13.30 -21.60 -19.41
C HIS A 79 -13.30 -20.64 -18.22
N LYS A 80 -14.43 -19.92 -18.10
CA LYS A 80 -15.26 -19.72 -16.91
C LYS A 80 -14.57 -19.27 -15.60
N ILE A 81 -14.83 -17.99 -15.31
CA ILE A 81 -14.82 -17.35 -13.99
C ILE A 81 -15.38 -18.30 -12.91
N ILE A 82 -14.54 -18.70 -11.96
CA ILE A 82 -14.97 -19.11 -10.62
C ILE A 82 -14.04 -18.45 -9.60
N SER A 83 -14.58 -17.41 -8.96
CA SER A 83 -14.15 -16.94 -7.66
C SER A 83 -14.18 -18.10 -6.66
N SER A 84 -13.07 -18.40 -6.02
CA SER A 84 -13.08 -19.19 -4.78
C SER A 84 -11.90 -18.80 -3.91
N SER A 85 -12.22 -17.94 -2.95
CA SER A 85 -11.63 -17.87 -1.63
C SER A 85 -11.45 -19.26 -1.01
N THR A 86 -10.23 -19.62 -0.58
CA THR A 86 -10.02 -20.52 0.55
C THR A 86 -8.70 -20.23 1.25
N ASN A 87 -8.81 -20.01 2.56
CA ASN A 87 -7.74 -20.11 3.53
C ASN A 87 -7.16 -21.54 3.52
N LEU A 88 -5.84 -21.69 3.56
CA LEU A 88 -5.22 -22.89 4.11
C LEU A 88 -4.02 -22.53 4.99
N ILE A 89 -4.28 -22.57 6.29
CA ILE A 89 -3.31 -22.83 7.35
C ILE A 89 -2.90 -24.29 7.24
N SER A 90 -1.61 -24.59 7.16
CA SER A 90 -1.09 -25.92 7.50
C SER A 90 0.25 -25.80 8.22
N LYS A 91 0.15 -26.03 9.53
CA LYS A 91 1.25 -26.28 10.47
C LYS A 91 1.53 -27.78 10.45
N ALA A 92 2.74 -28.20 10.08
CA ALA A 92 3.27 -29.53 10.41
C ALA A 92 4.81 -29.53 10.35
N LYS A 93 5.40 -30.47 11.07
CA LYS A 93 6.71 -30.45 11.73
C LYS A 93 7.62 -31.54 11.12
N ARG A 94 8.87 -31.16 10.85
CA ARG A 94 10.16 -31.91 10.78
C ARG A 94 10.18 -33.41 10.46
N SER A 95 11.07 -33.75 9.51
CA SER A 95 12.08 -34.81 9.67
C SER A 95 13.40 -34.34 9.04
N ASN A 96 14.51 -34.61 9.71
CA ASN A 96 15.89 -34.32 9.28
C ASN A 96 16.34 -35.37 8.27
N ASP A 97 17.28 -35.03 7.38
CA ASP A 97 18.42 -35.88 7.00
C ASP A 97 19.53 -35.00 6.39
N ASP A 98 20.77 -35.38 6.70
CA ASP A 98 22.04 -34.65 6.60
C ASP A 98 22.45 -34.18 5.20
N PHE A 99 22.98 -32.95 5.12
CA PHE A 99 24.05 -32.62 4.17
C PHE A 99 24.93 -31.48 4.70
N ASP A 100 26.23 -31.66 4.50
CA ASP A 100 27.36 -31.05 5.20
C ASP A 100 27.53 -29.52 5.09
N ASP A 101 28.00 -28.97 6.22
CA ASP A 101 29.01 -27.92 6.41
C ASP A 101 29.25 -26.89 5.29
N ILE A 102 28.78 -25.65 5.47
CA ILE A 102 29.56 -24.42 5.26
C ILE A 102 29.18 -23.44 6.38
N MET A 103 30.11 -23.26 7.31
CA MET A 103 30.13 -22.27 8.37
C MET A 103 30.23 -20.84 7.79
N MET A 104 29.17 -20.03 7.90
CA MET A 104 29.24 -18.58 7.67
C MET A 104 28.55 -17.84 8.82
N SER A 105 29.37 -17.51 9.83
CA SER A 105 29.04 -16.65 10.95
C SER A 105 29.05 -15.19 10.52
N ASP A 106 27.88 -14.55 10.51
CA ASP A 106 27.59 -13.28 11.20
C ASP A 106 26.17 -12.88 10.78
N ASP A 107 25.18 -13.33 11.55
CA ASP A 107 23.78 -13.01 11.36
C ASP A 107 23.53 -11.58 11.88
N GLN A 108 24.17 -10.60 11.24
CA GLN A 108 23.63 -9.26 11.19
C GLN A 108 22.31 -9.37 10.46
N LYS A 109 21.25 -9.57 11.24
CA LYS A 109 19.86 -9.50 10.81
C LYS A 109 19.62 -8.09 10.29
N ILE A 110 20.06 -7.82 9.05
CA ILE A 110 19.77 -6.60 8.30
C ILE A 110 18.26 -6.52 8.35
N LYS A 111 17.73 -5.59 9.14
CA LYS A 111 16.29 -5.33 9.18
C LYS A 111 15.94 -4.94 7.76
N LYS A 112 15.37 -5.88 7.00
CA LYS A 112 14.87 -5.66 5.63
C LYS A 112 13.64 -4.75 5.71
N ASN A 113 13.83 -3.52 6.17
CA ASN A 113 12.85 -2.45 6.03
C ASN A 113 13.05 -1.85 4.64
N THR A 114 12.84 -2.70 3.63
CA THR A 114 12.82 -2.31 2.22
C THR A 114 11.52 -1.59 1.86
N ARG A 115 10.51 -1.59 2.75
CA ARG A 115 9.23 -0.91 2.51
C ARG A 115 9.41 0.60 2.45
N MET A 116 8.91 1.22 1.39
CA MET A 116 8.96 2.67 1.21
C MET A 116 8.29 3.36 2.40
N PRO A 117 8.99 4.26 3.13
CA PRO A 117 8.41 4.98 4.26
C PRO A 117 7.32 5.92 3.78
N TYR A 118 6.29 6.15 4.61
CA TYR A 118 5.28 7.17 4.32
C TYR A 118 5.90 8.56 4.45
N SER A 119 5.75 9.37 3.41
CA SER A 119 6.11 10.78 3.45
C SER A 119 5.08 11.57 4.25
N HIS A 120 5.51 12.72 4.79
CA HIS A 120 4.62 13.63 5.49
C HIS A 120 3.46 14.11 4.58
N LYS A 121 3.74 14.34 3.30
CA LYS A 121 2.73 14.72 2.30
C LYS A 121 1.66 13.64 2.11
N GLU A 122 2.04 12.36 2.10
CA GLU A 122 1.08 11.25 2.01
C GLU A 122 0.17 11.22 3.26
N GLU A 123 0.74 11.38 4.46
CA GLU A 123 -0.06 11.42 5.70
C GLU A 123 -1.02 12.61 5.73
N ILE A 124 -0.56 13.80 5.31
CA ILE A 124 -1.43 14.97 5.13
C ILE A 124 -2.57 14.65 4.16
N SER A 125 -2.27 13.99 3.04
CA SER A 125 -3.27 13.65 2.02
C SER A 125 -4.33 12.69 2.56
N ILE A 126 -3.91 11.69 3.36
CA ILE A 126 -4.81 10.77 4.06
C ILE A 126 -5.76 11.55 4.98
N VAL A 127 -5.21 12.40 5.86
CA VAL A 127 -6.01 13.14 6.85
C VAL A 127 -6.94 14.13 6.17
N LYS A 128 -6.46 14.91 5.20
CA LYS A 128 -7.28 15.83 4.40
C LYS A 128 -8.45 15.11 3.73
N TYR A 129 -8.21 13.93 3.17
CA TYR A 129 -9.27 13.18 2.52
C TYR A 129 -10.35 12.72 3.51
N ILE A 130 -9.95 12.25 4.70
CA ILE A 130 -10.90 11.82 5.74
C ILE A 130 -11.77 12.99 6.20
N VAL A 131 -11.15 14.14 6.45
CA VAL A 131 -11.84 15.37 6.89
C VAL A 131 -12.78 15.91 5.81
N LYS A 132 -12.29 16.03 4.57
CA LYS A 132 -13.07 16.54 3.44
C LYS A 132 -14.34 15.72 3.19
N ASN A 133 -14.27 14.40 3.37
CA ASN A 133 -15.39 13.50 3.08
C ASN A 133 -16.17 13.05 4.34
N ASN A 134 -15.93 13.67 5.50
CA ASN A 134 -16.59 13.34 6.78
C ASN A 134 -16.46 11.87 7.19
N TYR A 135 -15.33 11.24 6.85
CA TYR A 135 -15.10 9.84 7.15
C TYR A 135 -14.46 9.58 8.51
N ALA A 136 -14.40 10.58 9.39
CA ALA A 136 -13.83 10.44 10.74
C ALA A 136 -14.38 9.20 11.47
N PHE A 137 -15.69 8.93 11.35
CA PHE A 137 -16.33 7.78 11.97
C PHE A 137 -16.34 6.48 11.14
N ASN A 138 -15.72 6.49 9.97
CA ASN A 138 -15.66 5.38 9.03
C ASN A 138 -14.25 4.79 8.91
N VAL A 139 -13.29 5.29 9.71
CA VAL A 139 -11.88 4.86 9.72
C VAL A 139 -11.68 3.38 10.02
N THR A 140 -12.63 2.73 10.71
CA THR A 140 -12.61 1.28 10.98
C THR A 140 -13.06 0.45 9.76
N GLY A 141 -13.97 0.98 8.95
CA GLY A 141 -14.54 0.32 7.78
C GLY A 141 -13.56 0.22 6.62
N VAL A 142 -13.68 -0.82 5.79
CA VAL A 142 -12.77 -1.06 4.64
C VAL A 142 -13.13 -0.21 3.42
N THR A 143 -14.42 0.09 3.23
CA THR A 143 -14.96 0.75 2.04
C THR A 143 -14.33 2.12 1.77
N MET A 144 -14.12 2.92 2.82
CA MET A 144 -13.46 4.23 2.71
C MET A 144 -12.03 4.08 2.15
N TRP A 145 -11.23 3.16 2.69
CA TRP A 145 -9.84 3.00 2.29
C TRP A 145 -9.72 2.53 0.84
N GLN A 146 -10.59 1.60 0.40
CA GLN A 146 -10.66 1.17 -0.99
C GLN A 146 -11.02 2.33 -1.92
N ARG A 147 -11.92 3.23 -1.48
CA ARG A 147 -12.22 4.45 -2.22
C ARG A 147 -11.01 5.37 -2.31
N MET A 148 -10.26 5.56 -1.21
CA MET A 148 -9.03 6.38 -1.22
C MET A 148 -7.97 5.86 -2.20
N GLU A 149 -7.84 4.54 -2.32
CA GLU A 149 -6.94 3.91 -3.29
C GLU A 149 -7.41 4.18 -4.72
N ARG A 150 -8.71 4.01 -4.99
CA ARG A 150 -9.30 4.32 -6.31
C ARG A 150 -9.10 5.79 -6.69
N ASP A 151 -9.26 6.68 -5.72
CA ASP A 151 -9.10 8.13 -5.88
C ASP A 151 -7.62 8.57 -5.85
N ARG A 152 -6.69 7.61 -5.74
CA ARG A 152 -5.23 7.80 -5.75
C ARG A 152 -4.74 8.84 -4.74
N VAL A 153 -5.35 8.89 -3.54
CA VAL A 153 -4.96 9.81 -2.46
C VAL A 153 -3.47 9.71 -2.14
N CYS A 154 -2.95 8.49 -2.13
CA CYS A 154 -1.52 8.22 -2.14
C CYS A 154 -1.22 7.38 -3.38
N LYS A 155 -0.60 8.01 -4.39
CA LYS A 155 -0.39 7.46 -5.73
C LYS A 155 0.16 6.02 -5.76
N TYR A 156 0.98 5.68 -4.78
CA TYR A 156 1.72 4.42 -4.67
C TYR A 156 1.42 3.68 -3.37
N ARG A 157 0.20 3.78 -2.84
CA ARG A 157 -0.19 3.04 -1.63
C ARG A 157 -1.47 2.30 -1.87
N THR A 158 -1.51 1.07 -1.36
CA THR A 158 -2.74 0.32 -1.32
C THR A 158 -3.62 0.75 -0.16
N TRP A 159 -4.91 0.43 -0.24
CA TRP A 159 -5.85 0.72 0.84
C TRP A 159 -5.44 0.07 2.17
N GLN A 160 -4.89 -1.16 2.15
CA GLN A 160 -4.41 -1.82 3.37
C GLN A 160 -3.26 -1.04 3.99
N SER A 161 -2.32 -0.58 3.16
CA SER A 161 -1.16 0.20 3.59
C SER A 161 -1.60 1.52 4.24
N MET A 162 -2.53 2.24 3.61
CA MET A 162 -3.04 3.52 4.12
C MET A 162 -3.78 3.33 5.44
N LYS A 163 -4.66 2.32 5.52
CA LYS A 163 -5.36 1.97 6.76
C LYS A 163 -4.38 1.65 7.87
N GLN A 164 -3.38 0.80 7.60
CA GLN A 164 -2.38 0.43 8.60
C GLN A 164 -1.56 1.65 9.06
N ARG A 165 -1.16 2.53 8.13
CA ARG A 165 -0.44 3.76 8.48
C ARG A 165 -1.27 4.66 9.38
N TYR A 166 -2.55 4.79 9.07
CA TYR A 166 -3.45 5.59 9.88
C TYR A 166 -3.58 5.04 11.30
N VAL A 167 -3.89 3.75 11.43
CA VAL A 167 -4.10 3.10 12.74
C VAL A 167 -2.84 3.08 13.60
N LYS A 168 -1.67 2.80 13.01
CA LYS A 168 -0.42 2.61 13.78
C LYS A 168 0.37 3.88 14.04
N HIS A 169 0.17 4.94 13.26
CA HIS A 169 0.99 6.16 13.37
C HIS A 169 0.14 7.42 13.45
N ILE A 170 -0.68 7.70 12.42
CA ILE A 170 -1.44 8.96 12.34
C ILE A 170 -2.40 9.10 13.51
N LYS A 171 -3.07 8.01 13.92
CA LYS A 171 -3.98 7.99 15.09
C LYS A 171 -3.29 8.51 16.36
N PHE A 172 -2.09 8.03 16.65
CA PHE A 172 -1.36 8.42 17.86
C PHE A 172 -0.86 9.85 17.79
N ASP A 173 -0.44 10.28 16.59
CA ASP A 173 -0.02 11.64 16.32
C ASP A 173 -1.16 12.65 16.53
N LEU A 174 -2.36 12.35 16.02
CA LEU A 174 -3.57 13.17 16.24
C LEU A 174 -3.97 13.25 17.72
N ASN A 175 -3.68 12.21 18.50
CA ASN A 175 -3.94 12.20 19.93
C ASN A 175 -2.84 12.90 20.74
N SER A 176 -1.65 13.10 20.16
CA SER A 176 -0.60 13.91 20.78
C SER A 176 -1.05 15.38 20.76
N GLY A 177 -0.85 16.09 21.88
CA GLY A 177 -1.25 17.50 22.00
C GLY A 177 -0.61 18.41 20.95
N ASN A 178 0.53 18.00 20.37
CA ASN A 178 1.30 18.72 19.36
C ASN A 178 1.36 17.90 18.04
N HIS A 179 0.21 17.67 17.43
CA HIS A 179 0.14 16.90 16.18
C HIS A 179 0.80 17.63 15.01
N LYS A 180 1.39 16.87 14.08
CA LYS A 180 2.11 17.42 12.90
C LYS A 180 1.22 17.95 11.77
N PHE A 181 -0.08 18.18 11.99
CA PHE A 181 -1.05 18.51 10.94
C PHE A 181 -1.57 19.95 11.11
N PRO A 182 -0.85 20.98 10.63
CA PRO A 182 -1.16 22.38 10.93
C PRO A 182 -2.46 22.89 10.28
N PHE A 183 -3.01 22.16 9.30
CA PHE A 183 -4.24 22.55 8.60
C PHE A 183 -5.51 22.14 9.33
N LEU A 184 -5.42 21.31 10.39
CA LEU A 184 -6.60 20.83 11.10
C LEU A 184 -7.14 21.92 12.02
N SER A 185 -8.44 22.21 11.89
CA SER A 185 -9.12 23.03 12.89
C SER A 185 -9.30 22.26 14.20
N PRO A 186 -9.48 22.94 15.35
CA PRO A 186 -9.77 22.29 16.63
C PRO A 186 -11.01 21.38 16.57
N GLU A 187 -12.02 21.75 15.77
CA GLU A 187 -13.24 20.96 15.58
C GLU A 187 -12.99 19.69 14.76
N GLU A 188 -12.24 19.80 13.67
CA GLU A 188 -11.86 18.65 12.83
C GLU A 188 -11.01 17.66 13.62
N LEU A 189 -10.09 18.17 14.44
CA LEU A 189 -9.28 17.35 15.34
C LEU A 189 -10.15 16.62 16.37
N LYS A 190 -11.13 17.31 16.96
CA LYS A 190 -12.09 16.72 17.89
C LYS A 190 -12.90 15.60 17.21
N LEU A 191 -13.37 15.82 15.98
CA LEU A 191 -14.10 14.81 15.21
C LEU A 191 -13.24 13.59 14.89
N LEU A 192 -12.00 13.78 14.44
CA LEU A 192 -11.08 12.69 14.17
C LEU A 192 -10.82 11.86 15.44
N ARG A 193 -10.65 12.51 16.60
CA ARG A 193 -10.48 11.85 17.90
C ARG A 193 -11.72 11.06 18.32
N LEU A 194 -12.92 11.60 18.12
CA LEU A 194 -14.18 10.91 18.41
C LEU A 194 -14.39 9.70 17.50
N GLY A 195 -14.11 9.84 16.21
CA GLY A 195 -14.12 8.76 15.23
C GLY A 195 -13.11 7.64 15.51
N LEU A 196 -12.15 7.85 16.41
CA LEU A 196 -11.20 6.84 16.87
C LEU A 196 -11.66 6.09 18.14
N ASN A 197 -12.66 6.61 18.86
CA ASN A 197 -13.23 6.08 20.10
C ASN A 197 -14.64 5.46 19.91
N ILE A 198 -14.96 5.03 18.68
CA ILE A 198 -16.30 4.56 18.27
C ILE A 198 -16.90 3.45 19.15
N GLU A 199 -16.07 2.64 19.82
CA GLU A 199 -16.57 1.57 20.70
C GLU A 199 -17.38 2.07 21.91
N LYS A 200 -17.39 3.38 22.17
CA LYS A 200 -18.10 4.00 23.31
C LYS A 200 -19.29 4.89 22.92
N ILE A 201 -19.57 5.09 21.63
CA ILE A 201 -20.57 6.07 21.18
C ILE A 201 -21.73 5.32 20.51
N ASP A 202 -22.96 5.61 20.94
CA ASP A 202 -24.15 5.00 20.37
C ASP A 202 -24.41 5.48 18.92
N LYS A 203 -25.11 4.66 18.14
CA LYS A 203 -25.33 4.89 16.71
C LYS A 203 -26.10 6.19 16.44
N GLU A 204 -27.08 6.51 17.27
CA GLU A 204 -27.87 7.76 17.16
C GLU A 204 -27.02 9.01 17.43
N GLU A 205 -26.15 8.96 18.43
CA GLU A 205 -25.27 10.07 18.79
C GLU A 205 -24.21 10.34 17.70
N LYS A 206 -23.73 9.26 17.06
CA LYS A 206 -22.84 9.34 15.89
C LYS A 206 -23.52 10.00 14.68
N ASP A 207 -24.77 9.66 14.40
CA ASP A 207 -25.49 10.23 13.25
C ASP A 207 -25.90 11.69 13.52
N ALA A 208 -26.32 12.02 14.75
CA ALA A 208 -26.58 13.41 15.16
C ALA A 208 -25.34 14.29 15.04
N MET A 209 -24.15 13.79 15.43
CA MET A 209 -22.90 14.55 15.33
C MET A 209 -22.45 14.75 13.87
N LYS A 210 -22.68 13.76 13.00
CA LYS A 210 -22.45 13.91 11.56
C LYS A 210 -23.33 15.00 10.95
N SER A 211 -24.62 15.02 11.30
CA SER A 211 -25.57 16.01 10.77
C SER A 211 -25.21 17.43 11.19
N ARG A 212 -24.92 17.66 12.49
CA ARG A 212 -24.51 18.99 12.99
C ARG A 212 -23.28 19.54 12.27
N PHE A 213 -22.29 18.68 12.03
CA PHE A 213 -21.08 19.10 11.34
C PHE A 213 -21.32 19.38 9.85
N LEU A 214 -22.20 18.62 9.21
CA LEU A 214 -22.57 18.87 7.81
C LEU A 214 -23.25 20.24 7.66
N GLU A 215 -24.17 20.57 8.58
CA GLU A 215 -24.84 21.88 8.62
C GLU A 215 -23.86 23.04 8.84
N GLN A 216 -22.94 22.90 9.79
CA GLN A 216 -21.95 23.93 10.12
C GLN A 216 -21.03 24.25 8.92
N ARG A 217 -20.61 23.22 8.16
CA ARG A 217 -19.80 23.42 6.95
C ARG A 217 -20.56 24.07 5.79
N MET A 218 -21.85 23.77 5.63
CA MET A 218 -22.67 24.44 4.62
C MET A 218 -22.80 25.93 4.91
N HIS A 219 -22.91 26.28 6.20
CA HIS A 219 -23.00 27.67 6.63
C HIS A 219 -21.69 28.47 6.41
N ASP A 220 -20.53 27.82 6.59
CA ASP A 220 -19.23 28.44 6.36
C ASP A 220 -18.94 28.62 4.86
N SER A 221 -19.39 27.71 3.97
CA SER A 221 -19.16 27.87 2.52
C SER A 221 -19.99 28.98 1.88
N ASP A 222 -21.15 29.31 2.45
CA ASP A 222 -22.00 30.41 2.00
C ASP A 222 -21.43 31.78 2.45
N SER A 223 -20.62 31.80 3.51
CA SER A 223 -20.02 33.02 4.05
C SER A 223 -18.78 33.50 3.29
N ASP A 224 -18.07 32.59 2.60
CA ASP A 224 -16.88 32.91 1.77
C ASP A 224 -17.22 33.34 0.33
N SER A 225 -18.51 33.36 -0.05
CA SER A 225 -18.98 33.75 -1.39
C SER A 225 -19.61 35.15 -1.46
N SER A 226 -19.49 35.97 -0.40
CA SER A 226 -20.00 37.36 -0.35
C SER A 226 -18.90 38.40 -0.42
#